data_AF-A0A0M3IQ24-F1
#
_entry.id   AF-A0A0M3IQ24-F1
#
_cell.length_a   1.000
_cell.length_b   1.000
_cell.length_c   1.000
_cell.angle_alpha   90.00
_cell.angle_beta   90.00
_cell.angle_gamma   90.00
#
_symmetry.space_group_name_H-M   'P 1'
#
loop_
_entity.id
_entity.type
_entity.pdbx_description
1 polymer ?
#
loop_
_entity_poly.entity_id
_entity_poly.type
_entity_poly.pdbx_seq_one_letter_code
_entity_poly.pdbx_strand_id
1 'polypeptide(L)'
;MAVKVPRKSTDKCIELDCWDGTGENKGEPIITHGKAMCTDVFFKDVLYQIRDTAFARSDYPVILSFENHCSKSNQHKMAKYCMEIFGEMLLSRPLDDNPLEPGVPLPSPNHLKRKILIKNKRLKADIEKLQMEQFLREGKLDEEDEQTETPEVVIGEDASSPHFR
;
A
#
# COMPACT_ATOMS: atom_id res chain seq x y z
N MET A 1 3.58 -3.47 -8.29
CA MET A 1 2.24 -4.10 -8.33
C MET A 1 1.34 -3.28 -9.23
N ALA A 2 0.97 -3.79 -10.40
CA ALA A 2 -0.07 -3.16 -11.21
C ALA A 2 -0.82 -4.24 -11.98
N VAL A 3 -2.15 -4.20 -11.91
CA VAL A 3 -3.02 -5.11 -12.65
C VAL A 3 -3.43 -4.43 -13.94
N LYS A 4 -3.42 -5.16 -15.05
CA LYS A 4 -3.87 -4.63 -16.34
C LYS A 4 -5.39 -4.56 -16.35
N VAL A 5 -5.94 -3.35 -16.26
CA VAL A 5 -7.38 -3.11 -16.24
C VAL A 5 -7.85 -2.54 -17.59
N PRO A 6 -8.93 -3.06 -18.20
CA PRO A 6 -9.45 -2.57 -19.48
C PRO A 6 -10.18 -1.23 -19.29
N ARG A 7 -10.07 -0.34 -20.28
CA ARG A 7 -10.65 1.03 -20.29
C ARG A 7 -12.16 1.06 -20.58
N LYS A 8 -12.99 0.24 -19.93
CA LYS A 8 -14.45 0.41 -20.01
C LYS A 8 -14.96 1.07 -18.73
N SER A 9 -15.34 2.34 -18.88
CA SER A 9 -15.86 3.22 -17.84
C SER A 9 -17.07 2.60 -17.14
N THR A 10 -16.88 2.23 -15.89
CA THR A 10 -17.93 2.17 -14.87
C THR A 10 -17.45 3.10 -13.76
N ASP A 11 -18.36 3.69 -12.97
CA ASP A 11 -18.10 4.70 -11.91
C ASP A 11 -17.26 4.19 -10.72
N LYS A 12 -16.37 3.22 -10.96
CA LYS A 12 -15.52 2.52 -9.99
C LYS A 12 -14.03 2.77 -10.21
N CYS A 13 -13.67 3.71 -11.09
CA CYS A 13 -12.29 4.13 -11.31
C CYS A 13 -12.04 5.48 -10.63
N ILE A 14 -11.09 5.54 -9.71
CA ILE A 14 -10.67 6.77 -9.03
C ILE A 14 -9.29 7.15 -9.58
N GLU A 15 -9.14 8.40 -10.00
CA GLU A 15 -7.86 8.94 -10.47
C GLU A 15 -7.12 9.63 -9.33
N LEU A 16 -5.82 9.34 -9.20
CA LEU A 16 -4.94 9.90 -8.18
C LEU A 16 -3.69 10.48 -8.85
N ASP A 17 -3.59 11.81 -8.89
CA ASP A 17 -2.43 12.53 -9.42
C ASP A 17 -1.38 12.72 -8.30
N CYS A 18 -0.35 11.89 -8.32
CA CYS A 18 0.59 11.69 -7.22
C CYS A 18 1.92 12.40 -7.48
N TRP A 19 2.33 13.24 -6.55
CA TRP A 19 3.53 14.07 -6.65
C TRP A 19 4.43 13.95 -5.41
N ASP A 20 5.71 14.28 -5.56
CA ASP A 20 6.60 14.46 -4.42
C ASP A 20 6.19 15.71 -3.63
N GLY A 21 5.97 15.56 -2.33
CA GLY A 21 5.70 16.69 -1.45
C GLY A 21 6.88 17.67 -1.39
N THR A 22 6.55 18.96 -1.22
CA THR A 22 7.51 20.06 -1.15
C THR A 22 7.34 20.86 0.15
N GLY A 23 8.30 21.74 0.47
CA GLY A 23 8.22 22.57 1.68
C GLY A 23 8.12 21.74 2.96
N GLU A 24 7.05 21.96 3.73
CA GLU A 24 6.73 21.21 4.96
C GLU A 24 6.34 19.74 4.71
N ASN A 25 5.89 19.41 3.50
CA ASN A 25 5.51 18.04 3.11
C ASN A 25 6.67 17.27 2.46
N LYS A 26 7.89 17.81 2.51
CA LYS A 26 9.05 17.23 1.85
C LYS A 26 9.31 15.80 2.34
N GLY A 27 9.39 14.88 1.38
CA GLY A 27 9.65 13.47 1.64
C GLY A 27 8.40 12.62 1.83
N GLU A 28 7.19 13.19 1.76
CA GLU A 28 5.94 12.44 1.68
C GLU A 28 5.32 12.51 0.28
N PRO A 29 4.64 11.45 -0.19
CA PRO A 29 3.82 11.53 -1.40
C PRO A 29 2.54 12.33 -1.11
N ILE A 30 2.20 13.23 -2.03
CA ILE A 30 0.99 14.06 -1.98
C ILE A 30 0.12 13.81 -3.22
N ILE A 31 -1.15 14.20 -3.14
CA ILE A 31 -2.04 14.32 -4.28
C ILE A 31 -2.34 15.79 -4.52
N THR A 32 -2.14 16.23 -5.75
CA THR A 32 -2.40 17.60 -6.20
C THR A 32 -2.53 17.62 -7.72
N HIS A 33 -3.17 18.64 -8.27
CA HIS A 33 -3.23 18.81 -9.72
C HIS A 33 -2.07 19.74 -10.15
N GLY A 34 -0.99 19.14 -10.64
CA GLY A 34 0.26 19.84 -10.93
C GLY A 34 0.08 21.16 -11.68
N LYS A 35 0.77 22.21 -11.22
CA LYS A 35 0.77 23.60 -11.76
C LYS A 35 -0.53 24.42 -11.59
N ALA A 36 -1.59 23.86 -11.01
CA ALA A 36 -2.77 24.63 -10.62
C ALA A 36 -2.64 25.12 -9.16
N MET A 37 -3.31 26.22 -8.80
CA MET A 37 -3.40 26.67 -7.40
C MET A 37 -4.39 25.81 -6.59
N CYS A 38 -4.07 24.52 -6.45
CA CYS A 38 -4.82 23.58 -5.62
C CYS A 38 -4.09 23.36 -4.30
N THR A 39 -4.82 23.02 -3.24
CA THR A 39 -4.24 22.59 -1.97
C THR A 39 -3.75 21.16 -2.10
N ASP A 40 -2.60 20.87 -1.52
CA ASP A 40 -2.06 19.52 -1.47
C ASP A 40 -2.76 18.72 -0.37
N VAL A 41 -3.01 17.43 -0.63
CA VAL A 41 -3.46 16.47 0.39
C VAL A 41 -2.48 15.31 0.47
N PHE A 42 -2.28 14.74 1.66
CA PHE A 42 -1.41 13.59 1.79
C PHE A 42 -2.00 12.38 1.07
N PHE A 43 -1.16 11.69 0.31
CA PHE A 43 -1.55 10.46 -0.37
C PHE A 43 -2.09 9.42 0.63
N LYS A 44 -1.46 9.33 1.81
CA LYS A 44 -1.85 8.41 2.89
C LYS A 44 -3.29 8.63 3.37
N ASP A 45 -3.70 9.88 3.54
CA ASP A 45 -5.05 10.22 4.01
C ASP A 45 -6.11 9.85 2.99
N VAL A 46 -5.81 10.07 1.70
CA VAL A 46 -6.70 9.64 0.61
C VAL A 46 -6.86 8.12 0.58
N LEU A 47 -5.79 7.36 0.83
CA LEU A 47 -5.91 5.90 0.92
C LEU A 47 -6.82 5.45 2.06
N TYR A 48 -6.73 6.07 3.25
CA TYR A 48 -7.64 5.77 4.36
C TYR A 48 -9.09 6.04 3.99
N GLN A 49 -9.35 7.18 3.35
CA GLN A 49 -10.70 7.53 2.92
C GLN A 49 -11.27 6.53 1.91
N ILE A 50 -10.43 6.06 0.97
CA ILE A 50 -10.80 5.02 -0.01
C ILE A 50 -11.08 3.70 0.71
N ARG A 51 -10.20 3.26 1.62
CA ARG A 51 -10.37 2.01 2.39
C ARG A 51 -11.74 1.95 3.05
N ASP A 52 -12.15 3.05 3.69
CA ASP A 52 -13.38 3.10 4.48
C ASP A 52 -14.65 3.19 3.63
N THR A 53 -14.53 3.64 2.37
CA THR A 53 -15.70 3.94 1.52
C THR A 53 -15.82 3.09 0.25
N ALA A 54 -14.74 2.42 -0.19
CA ALA A 54 -14.65 1.72 -1.47
C ALA A 54 -15.79 0.72 -1.72
N PHE A 55 -16.27 0.06 -0.67
CA PHE A 55 -17.29 -0.97 -0.77
C PHE A 55 -18.60 -0.63 -0.03
N ALA A 56 -18.74 0.61 0.47
CA ALA A 56 -19.90 1.00 1.28
C ALA A 56 -21.25 0.92 0.53
N ARG A 57 -21.24 1.07 -0.79
CA ARG A 57 -22.44 1.01 -1.65
C ARG A 57 -22.47 -0.15 -2.62
N SER A 58 -21.35 -0.86 -2.79
CA SER A 58 -21.23 -1.94 -3.77
C SER A 58 -19.97 -2.77 -3.54
N ASP A 59 -20.11 -4.09 -3.49
CA ASP A 59 -19.00 -5.04 -3.32
C ASP A 59 -18.14 -5.24 -4.57
N TYR A 60 -18.53 -4.71 -5.74
CA TYR A 60 -17.73 -4.87 -6.96
C TYR A 60 -16.38 -4.15 -6.87
N PRO A 61 -15.34 -4.60 -7.60
CA PRO A 61 -13.99 -4.06 -7.48
C PRO A 61 -13.88 -2.56 -7.73
N VAL A 62 -12.91 -1.93 -7.07
CA VAL A 62 -12.52 -0.53 -7.30
C VAL A 62 -11.16 -0.50 -7.99
N ILE A 63 -10.99 0.41 -8.95
CA ILE A 63 -9.74 0.59 -9.68
C ILE A 63 -9.17 1.95 -9.32
N LEU A 64 -7.92 1.99 -8.87
CA LEU A 64 -7.19 3.23 -8.67
C LEU A 64 -6.24 3.46 -9.84
N SER A 65 -6.46 4.53 -10.60
CA SER A 65 -5.63 4.94 -11.72
C SER A 65 -4.63 5.98 -11.23
N PHE A 66 -3.37 5.59 -11.09
CA PHE A 66 -2.32 6.49 -10.60
C PHE A 66 -1.72 7.24 -11.79
N GLU A 67 -1.72 8.57 -11.72
CA GLU A 67 -0.82 9.42 -12.49
C GLU A 67 0.40 9.70 -11.62
N ASN A 68 1.51 9.03 -11.89
CA ASN A 68 2.65 8.97 -10.98
C ASN A 68 3.79 9.89 -11.45
N HIS A 69 4.04 10.95 -10.67
CA HIS A 69 5.15 11.90 -10.83
C HIS A 69 6.15 11.84 -9.68
N CYS A 70 6.01 10.88 -8.77
CA CYS A 70 6.86 10.73 -7.60
C CYS A 70 8.26 10.19 -7.94
N SER A 71 9.25 10.59 -7.15
CA SER A 71 10.59 9.98 -7.07
C SER A 71 10.53 8.50 -6.66
N LYS A 72 11.60 7.74 -6.91
CA LYS A 72 11.67 6.32 -6.52
C LYS A 72 11.42 6.10 -5.02
N SER A 73 11.95 6.96 -4.16
CA SER A 73 11.76 6.85 -2.71
C SER A 73 10.28 6.99 -2.33
N ASN A 74 9.59 8.00 -2.87
CA ASN A 74 8.16 8.17 -2.63
C ASN A 74 7.31 7.08 -3.29
N GLN A 75 7.73 6.52 -4.43
CA GLN A 75 7.07 5.34 -5.00
C GLN A 75 7.13 4.12 -4.07
N HIS A 76 8.24 3.92 -3.35
CA HIS A 76 8.34 2.86 -2.33
C HIS A 76 7.38 3.14 -1.17
N LYS A 77 7.32 4.39 -0.68
CA LYS A 77 6.35 4.79 0.35
C LYS A 77 4.91 4.58 -0.10
N MET A 78 4.57 4.97 -1.33
CA MET A 78 3.24 4.76 -1.90
C MET A 78 2.87 3.27 -1.95
N ALA A 79 3.81 2.40 -2.33
CA ALA A 79 3.60 0.96 -2.34
C ALA A 79 3.38 0.41 -0.92
N LYS A 80 4.21 0.83 0.04
CA LYS A 80 4.10 0.48 1.47
C LYS A 80 2.73 0.89 2.03
N TYR A 81 2.32 2.14 1.84
CA TYR A 81 1.01 2.62 2.27
C TYR A 81 -0.15 1.86 1.62
N CYS A 82 -0.09 1.56 0.31
CA CYS A 82 -1.11 0.74 -0.33
C CYS A 82 -1.24 -0.64 0.32
N MET A 83 -0.12 -1.30 0.60
CA MET A 83 -0.10 -2.63 1.21
C MET A 83 -0.61 -2.62 2.64
N GLU A 84 -0.15 -1.68 3.47
CA GLU A 84 -0.54 -1.55 4.87
C GLU A 84 -2.02 -1.15 5.03
N ILE A 85 -2.48 -0.16 4.26
CA ILE A 85 -3.81 0.44 4.45
C ILE A 85 -4.90 -0.44 3.83
N PHE A 86 -4.67 -0.97 2.63
CA PHE A 86 -5.68 -1.79 1.97
C PHE A 86 -5.60 -3.27 2.39
N GLY A 87 -4.43 -3.77 2.79
CA GLY A 87 -4.23 -5.15 3.22
C GLY A 87 -4.84 -6.15 2.24
N GLU A 88 -5.71 -7.02 2.74
CA GLU A 88 -6.43 -8.04 1.96
C GLU A 88 -7.34 -7.48 0.86
N MET A 89 -7.76 -6.21 0.94
CA MET A 89 -8.53 -5.58 -0.14
C MET A 89 -7.65 -5.32 -1.36
N LEU A 90 -6.34 -5.15 -1.21
CA LEU A 90 -5.44 -4.95 -2.34
C LEU A 90 -5.25 -6.24 -3.13
N LEU A 91 -5.51 -6.21 -4.44
CA LEU A 91 -5.11 -7.28 -5.33
C LEU A 91 -3.61 -7.16 -5.66
N SER A 92 -2.78 -7.72 -4.77
CA SER A 92 -1.31 -7.63 -4.84
C SER A 92 -0.66 -8.66 -5.77
N ARG A 93 -1.35 -9.78 -6.04
CA ARG A 93 -0.90 -10.87 -6.90
C ARG A 93 -1.98 -11.24 -7.93
N PRO A 94 -1.59 -11.78 -9.10
CA PRO A 94 -2.54 -12.39 -10.03
C PRO A 94 -3.36 -13.48 -9.34
N LEU A 95 -4.57 -13.73 -9.84
CA LEU A 95 -5.36 -14.89 -9.42
C LEU A 95 -4.83 -16.14 -10.13
N ASP A 96 -4.84 -17.28 -9.45
CA ASP A 96 -4.31 -18.54 -9.98
C ASP A 96 -5.06 -19.00 -11.26
N ASP A 97 -6.36 -18.70 -11.35
CA ASP A 97 -7.23 -18.99 -12.48
C ASP A 97 -7.14 -17.96 -13.62
N ASN A 98 -6.51 -16.81 -13.38
CA ASN A 98 -6.31 -15.74 -14.36
C ASN A 98 -4.85 -15.24 -14.34
N PRO A 99 -3.88 -16.08 -14.73
CA PRO A 99 -2.48 -15.66 -14.82
C PRO A 99 -2.32 -14.52 -15.83
N LEU A 100 -1.32 -13.66 -15.63
CA LEU A 100 -1.06 -12.49 -16.47
C LEU A 100 -0.32 -12.85 -17.77
N GLU A 101 -0.86 -13.79 -18.53
CA GLU A 101 -0.30 -14.29 -19.78
C GLU A 101 -1.10 -13.81 -21.01
N PRO A 102 -0.47 -13.64 -22.18
CA PRO A 102 -1.19 -13.28 -23.40
C PRO A 102 -2.26 -14.32 -23.75
N GLY A 103 -3.47 -13.86 -24.08
CA GLY A 103 -4.59 -14.73 -24.46
C GLY A 103 -5.43 -15.24 -23.30
N VAL A 104 -4.99 -15.06 -22.05
CA VAL A 104 -5.80 -15.37 -20.87
C VAL A 104 -6.83 -14.26 -20.65
N PRO A 105 -8.13 -14.59 -20.52
CA PRO A 105 -9.15 -13.59 -20.26
C PRO A 105 -8.99 -12.98 -18.87
N LEU A 106 -9.46 -11.75 -18.71
CA LEU A 106 -9.51 -11.10 -17.41
C LEU A 106 -10.57 -11.75 -16.51
N PRO A 107 -10.38 -11.74 -15.18
CA PRO A 107 -11.37 -12.24 -14.24
C PRO A 107 -12.67 -11.45 -14.34
N SER A 108 -13.78 -12.13 -14.03
CA SER A 108 -15.09 -11.45 -13.96
C SER A 108 -15.14 -10.47 -12.78
N PRO A 109 -15.99 -9.43 -12.83
CA PRO A 109 -16.20 -8.54 -11.68
C PRO A 109 -16.63 -9.27 -10.40
N ASN A 110 -17.31 -10.43 -10.52
CA ASN A 110 -17.72 -11.25 -9.38
C ASN A 110 -16.51 -11.94 -8.69
N HIS A 111 -15.50 -12.37 -9.45
CA HIS A 111 -14.25 -12.92 -8.89
C HIS A 111 -13.40 -11.84 -8.19
N LEU A 112 -13.63 -10.57 -8.50
CA LEU A 112 -12.90 -9.44 -7.95
C LEU A 112 -13.68 -8.68 -6.87
N LYS A 113 -14.71 -9.27 -6.28
CA LYS A 113 -15.48 -8.61 -5.23
C LYS A 113 -14.57 -8.22 -4.06
N ARG A 114 -14.78 -6.99 -3.58
CA ARG A 114 -14.04 -6.36 -2.48
C ARG A 114 -12.54 -6.25 -2.72
N LYS A 115 -12.12 -6.24 -3.99
CA LYS A 115 -10.73 -6.01 -4.39
C LYS A 115 -10.52 -4.60 -4.92
N ILE A 116 -9.40 -4.01 -4.54
CA ILE A 116 -8.84 -2.76 -5.04
C ILE A 116 -7.72 -3.12 -6.00
N LEU A 117 -7.83 -2.63 -7.24
CA LEU A 117 -6.85 -2.86 -8.30
C LEU A 117 -6.08 -1.57 -8.57
N ILE A 118 -4.75 -1.65 -8.61
CA ILE A 118 -3.90 -0.52 -8.98
C ILE A 118 -3.60 -0.58 -10.47
N LYS A 119 -3.95 0.48 -11.19
CA LYS A 119 -3.53 0.74 -12.57
C LYS A 119 -2.43 1.81 -12.53
N ASN A 120 -1.20 1.39 -12.82
CA ASN A 120 -0.03 2.26 -12.94
C ASN A 120 0.87 1.77 -14.10
N LYS A 121 1.84 2.59 -14.52
CA LYS A 121 2.89 2.17 -15.46
C LYS A 121 3.67 0.98 -14.87
N ARG A 122 3.89 -0.05 -15.69
CA ARG A 122 4.71 -1.23 -15.32
C ARG A 122 6.11 -1.12 -15.90
N LEU A 123 7.06 -1.69 -15.17
CA LEU A 123 8.41 -1.93 -15.65
C LEU A 123 8.42 -3.18 -16.54
N LYS A 124 9.57 -3.46 -17.16
CA LYS A 124 9.80 -4.76 -17.80
C LYS A 124 9.76 -5.86 -16.75
N ALA A 125 9.26 -7.04 -17.12
CA ALA A 125 8.93 -8.11 -16.18
C ALA A 125 10.14 -8.59 -15.34
N ASP A 126 11.32 -8.63 -15.94
CA ASP A 126 12.61 -8.96 -15.31
C ASP A 126 12.99 -7.94 -14.22
N ILE A 127 12.88 -6.65 -14.54
CA ILE A 127 13.18 -5.55 -13.60
C ILE A 127 12.14 -5.51 -12.48
N GLU A 128 10.86 -5.68 -12.81
CA GLU A 128 9.77 -5.66 -11.84
C GLU A 128 9.92 -6.77 -10.80
N LYS A 129 10.30 -7.98 -11.23
CA LYS A 129 10.52 -9.12 -10.32
C LYS A 129 11.65 -8.81 -9.33
N LEU A 130 12.79 -8.32 -9.82
CA LEU A 130 13.94 -7.97 -8.98
C LEU A 130 13.61 -6.88 -7.95
N GLN A 131 12.92 -5.82 -8.39
CA GLN A 131 12.53 -4.73 -7.48
C GLN A 131 11.47 -5.16 -6.47
N MET A 132 10.55 -6.04 -6.86
CA MET A 132 9.58 -6.62 -5.93
C MET A 132 10.27 -7.45 -4.85
N GLU A 133 11.22 -8.29 -5.24
CA GLU A 133 12.00 -9.11 -4.29
C GLU A 133 12.81 -8.25 -3.33
N GLN A 134 13.42 -7.16 -3.81
CA GLN A 134 14.13 -6.19 -2.98
C GLN A 134 13.18 -5.48 -2.00
N PHE A 135 12.05 -4.96 -2.49
CA PHE A 135 11.05 -4.30 -1.67
C PHE A 135 10.49 -5.21 -0.57
N LEU A 136 10.16 -6.46 -0.90
CA LEU A 136 9.66 -7.43 0.08
C LEU A 136 10.73 -7.84 1.11
N ARG A 137 12.02 -7.82 0.73
CA ARG A 137 13.11 -8.07 1.67
C ARG A 137 13.31 -6.90 2.62
N GLU A 138 13.27 -5.68 2.11
CA GLU A 138 13.37 -4.45 2.92
C GLU A 138 12.21 -4.34 3.92
N GLY A 139 10.97 -4.65 3.51
CA GLY A 139 9.83 -4.65 4.42
C GLY A 139 9.91 -5.72 5.53
N LYS A 140 10.60 -6.84 5.30
CA LYS A 140 10.83 -7.85 6.35
C LYS A 140 11.89 -7.43 7.37
N LEU A 141 12.89 -6.65 6.95
CA LEU A 141 13.92 -6.15 7.85
C LEU A 141 13.33 -5.16 8.87
N ASP A 142 12.36 -4.34 8.46
CA ASP A 142 11.63 -3.45 9.37
C ASP A 142 10.79 -4.23 10.41
N GLU A 143 10.24 -5.40 10.05
CA GLU A 143 9.43 -6.26 10.96
C GLU A 143 10.29 -7.05 11.95
N GLU A 144 11.53 -7.41 11.58
CA GLU A 144 12.46 -8.16 12.45
C GLU A 144 13.10 -7.28 13.54
N ASP A 145 13.19 -5.97 13.34
CA ASP A 145 13.73 -5.01 14.33
C ASP A 145 12.70 -4.65 15.44
N GLU A 146 11.41 -4.95 15.27
CA GLU A 146 10.36 -4.68 16.27
C GLU A 146 10.11 -5.83 17.28
N GLN A 147 10.85 -6.95 17.20
CA GLN A 147 10.68 -8.07 18.14
C GLN A 147 11.89 -8.30 19.08
N THR A 148 11.63 -8.00 20.36
CA THR A 148 12.29 -8.47 21.62
C THR A 148 13.32 -7.56 22.32
N GLU A 149 12.84 -6.49 22.96
CA GLU A 149 13.35 -6.09 24.29
C GLU A 149 12.32 -6.50 25.36
N THR A 150 12.39 -7.73 25.85
CA THR A 150 11.78 -8.07 27.15
C THR A 150 12.81 -7.82 28.25
N PRO A 151 12.55 -6.94 29.24
CA PRO A 151 13.49 -6.76 30.35
C PRO A 151 13.49 -8.01 31.23
N GLU A 152 14.67 -8.59 31.42
CA GLU A 152 14.93 -9.70 32.33
C GLU A 152 14.74 -9.21 33.78
N VAL A 153 13.60 -9.57 34.40
CA VAL A 153 13.37 -9.29 35.82
C VAL A 153 14.15 -10.32 36.63
N VAL A 154 15.35 -9.93 37.07
CA VAL A 154 16.12 -10.66 38.08
C VAL A 154 15.42 -10.51 39.42
N ILE A 155 14.71 -11.56 39.86
CA ILE A 155 14.16 -11.65 41.20
C ILE A 155 15.31 -12.02 42.14
N GLY A 156 15.87 -11.03 42.81
CA GLY A 156 16.78 -11.25 43.95
C GLY A 156 15.98 -11.67 45.18
N GLU A 157 16.10 -12.93 45.56
CA GLU A 157 15.76 -13.38 46.91
C GLU A 157 16.80 -12.82 47.88
N ASP A 158 16.36 -12.00 48.84
CA ASP A 158 17.06 -11.96 50.12
C ASP A 158 16.05 -11.79 51.26
N ALA A 159 16.01 -12.80 52.10
CA ALA A 159 15.23 -12.86 53.32
C ALA A 159 16.17 -12.61 54.50
N SER A 160 15.98 -11.52 55.25
CA SER A 160 16.30 -11.50 56.68
C SER A 160 15.67 -10.32 57.44
N SER A 161 14.63 -10.69 58.20
CA SER A 161 14.25 -10.27 59.56
C SER A 161 13.90 -8.80 59.91
N PRO A 162 12.75 -8.56 60.60
CA PRO A 162 12.38 -7.26 61.15
C PRO A 162 12.78 -7.12 62.64
N HIS A 163 13.32 -5.96 63.02
CA HIS A 163 13.31 -5.52 64.42
C HIS A 163 13.15 -3.99 64.57
N PHE A 164 12.04 -3.62 65.23
CA PHE A 164 11.95 -2.70 66.38
C PHE A 164 10.93 -1.56 66.24
N ARG A 165 9.71 -1.79 66.75
CA ARG A 165 9.18 -1.13 67.97
C ARG A 165 7.96 -1.86 68.49
#